data_AF-A0A199VGJ9-F1
#
_entry.id   AF-A0A199VGJ9-F1
#
_cell.length_a   1.000
_cell.length_b   1.000
_cell.length_c   1.000
_cell.angle_alpha   90.00
_cell.angle_beta   90.00
_cell.angle_gamma   90.00
#
_symmetry.space_group_name_H-M   'P 1'
#
loop_
_entity.id
_entity.type
_entity.pdbx_description
1 polymer ?
#
loop_
_entity_poly.entity_id
_entity_poly.type
_entity_poly.pdbx_seq_one_letter_code
_entity_poly.pdbx_strand_id
1 'polypeptide(L)'
;MATPLRRYSCDSAPQTVEWMSAIAEFLRPYKPLMDAHVVNFFKDRLWELVDEEWMECLRKESVEILLKLPSGFVRDYWPGSLQEFVLKLRSLAVHREPVSHPILHNLHMASLGTVIAQGMNSKKKHEVEILTGVISRIAGDYGAETIIDVGSGQGYLAQVLAFEYHFSVIAIDASLHHAAVTNSRAERIKKHYAARCAENQHLKVPKTVTCHVLSSESLTSFSTAVIPENRAEQCIEPSLVLAGLHACGDLSVNMLRAFIDCERVKALVSIGCCYNLLSEESCEKISASSGFPISSAAKLSSLILGKSMRDLACQSAERWRNLTQEIALQNFDVHAFRAAFQMLLEKHFPEVLKSSPSIGRQGKALRRQRFRRVLESHLVAEASDNFPSASKEQCVVEASKPVDTEEVEAVVGCCNHFEPTGRLGCGTLQDADFCEIWKDVLPFCELIGPFWSLRAALGPVVETYILLDRLLFLQEQSNSVEAVLVPIFDPILSPRNMAIIARKTDADSPRL
;
A
#
# COMPACT_ATOMS: atom_id res chain seq x y z
N MET A 1 1.80 28.31 -11.72
CA MET A 1 1.65 28.34 -10.25
C MET A 1 3.01 28.06 -9.65
N ALA A 2 3.54 28.97 -8.83
CA ALA A 2 4.82 28.76 -8.15
C ALA A 2 4.74 27.49 -7.31
N THR A 3 5.74 26.61 -7.43
CA THR A 3 5.91 25.44 -6.56
C THR A 3 5.91 25.95 -5.12
N PRO A 4 5.01 25.49 -4.22
CA PRO A 4 5.03 25.98 -2.84
C PRO A 4 6.40 25.65 -2.24
N LEU A 5 7.06 26.66 -1.66
CA LEU A 5 8.26 26.46 -0.84
C LEU A 5 7.96 25.35 0.18
N ARG A 6 8.83 24.33 0.25
CA ARG A 6 8.70 23.24 1.24
C ARG A 6 8.67 23.85 2.64
N ARG A 7 7.53 23.74 3.32
CA ARG A 7 7.36 24.25 4.69
C ARG A 7 8.11 23.41 5.71
N TYR A 8 8.24 22.11 5.46
CA TYR A 8 8.92 21.16 6.33
C TYR A 8 10.01 20.41 5.59
N SER A 9 11.02 19.99 6.33
CA SER A 9 12.09 19.10 5.87
C SER A 9 12.25 17.93 6.84
N CYS A 10 12.87 16.85 6.38
CA CYS A 10 13.27 15.72 7.19
C CYS A 10 14.76 15.39 7.02
N ASP A 11 15.58 16.40 6.66
CA ASP A 11 17.03 16.24 6.43
C ASP A 11 17.79 15.97 7.75
N SER A 12 17.20 16.30 8.89
CA SER A 12 17.76 16.06 10.22
C SER A 12 16.69 15.66 11.24
N ALA A 13 17.08 14.95 12.30
CA ALA A 13 16.17 14.54 13.37
C ALA A 13 15.33 15.70 13.94
N PRO A 14 15.89 16.88 14.28
CA PRO A 14 15.08 18.00 14.81
C PRO A 14 14.01 18.49 13.82
N GLN A 15 14.32 18.56 12.53
CA GLN A 15 13.34 18.97 11.50
C GLN A 15 12.25 17.91 11.32
N THR A 16 12.62 16.62 11.35
CA THR A 16 11.67 15.51 11.32
C THR A 16 10.72 15.57 12.52
N VAL A 17 11.23 15.85 13.73
CA VAL A 17 10.43 16.01 14.94
C VAL A 17 9.45 17.18 14.80
N GLU A 18 9.92 18.34 14.34
CA GLU A 18 9.06 19.52 14.11
C GLU A 18 7.90 19.19 13.15
N TRP A 19 8.21 18.50 12.05
CA TRP A 19 7.20 18.10 11.07
C TRP A 19 6.18 17.12 11.66
N MET A 20 6.66 16.12 12.40
CA MET A 20 5.79 15.16 13.09
C MET A 20 4.87 15.86 14.09
N SER A 21 5.40 16.76 14.93
CA SER A 21 4.60 17.55 15.87
C SER A 21 3.51 18.35 15.16
N ALA A 22 3.85 19.03 14.07
CA ALA A 22 2.87 19.79 13.28
C ALA A 22 1.77 18.90 12.67
N ILE A 23 2.11 17.68 12.24
CA ILE A 23 1.13 16.70 11.76
C ILE A 23 0.23 16.25 12.91
N ALA A 24 0.80 15.84 14.04
CA ALA A 24 0.03 15.32 15.17
C ALA A 24 -0.94 16.37 15.73
N GLU A 25 -0.51 17.62 15.85
CA GLU A 25 -1.36 18.75 16.25
C GLU A 25 -2.50 19.00 15.27
N PHE A 26 -2.20 18.99 13.97
CA PHE A 26 -3.20 19.22 12.92
C PHE A 26 -4.24 18.09 12.85
N LEU A 27 -3.82 16.84 12.98
CA LEU A 27 -4.70 15.68 12.85
C LEU A 27 -5.64 15.49 14.06
N ARG A 28 -5.25 15.99 15.25
CA ARG A 28 -5.99 15.82 16.50
C ARG A 28 -7.48 16.21 16.41
N PRO A 29 -7.88 17.41 15.93
CA PRO A 29 -9.29 17.77 15.81
C PRO A 29 -10.07 16.91 14.80
N TYR A 30 -9.39 16.32 13.81
CA TYR A 30 -10.02 15.50 12.77
C TYR A 30 -10.03 14.00 13.10
N LYS A 31 -9.65 13.61 14.32
CA LYS A 31 -9.66 12.21 14.75
C LYS A 31 -11.03 11.52 14.55
N PRO A 32 -12.17 12.13 14.93
CA PRO A 32 -13.48 11.51 14.67
C PRO A 32 -13.73 11.20 13.20
N LEU A 33 -13.37 12.13 12.31
CA LEU A 33 -13.50 11.96 10.86
C LEU A 33 -12.60 10.83 10.33
N MET A 34 -11.38 10.70 10.85
CA MET A 34 -10.47 9.64 10.42
C MET A 34 -10.85 8.26 10.98
N ASP A 35 -11.35 8.19 12.22
CA ASP A 35 -11.75 6.95 12.89
C ASP A 35 -13.07 6.38 12.34
N ALA A 36 -13.90 7.23 11.74
CA ALA A 36 -15.19 6.88 11.19
C ALA A 36 -15.16 5.62 10.30
N HIS A 37 -16.09 4.70 10.47
CA HIS A 37 -16.22 3.55 9.57
C HIS A 37 -17.25 3.87 8.48
N VAL A 38 -16.85 3.98 7.20
CA VAL A 38 -17.76 4.41 6.10
C VAL A 38 -19.00 3.52 5.99
N VAL A 39 -18.92 2.25 6.40
CA VAL A 39 -20.09 1.35 6.42
C VAL A 39 -21.17 1.77 7.42
N ASN A 40 -20.87 2.64 8.38
CA ASN A 40 -21.86 3.21 9.29
C ASN A 40 -22.34 4.60 8.84
N PHE A 41 -22.06 5.01 7.59
CA PHE A 41 -22.33 6.38 7.13
C PHE A 41 -23.75 6.87 7.42
N PHE A 42 -24.77 6.08 7.09
CA PHE A 42 -26.16 6.41 7.37
C PHE A 42 -26.54 6.23 8.85
N LYS A 43 -26.10 5.11 9.44
CA LYS A 43 -26.38 4.78 10.84
C LYS A 43 -25.91 5.87 11.81
N ASP A 44 -24.65 6.23 11.72
CA ASP A 44 -23.98 7.15 12.65
C ASP A 44 -24.05 8.61 12.14
N ARG A 45 -24.81 8.85 11.05
CA ARG A 45 -24.96 10.16 10.39
C ARG A 45 -23.61 10.85 10.17
N LEU A 46 -22.64 10.11 9.62
CA LEU A 46 -21.23 10.51 9.65
C LEU A 46 -20.93 11.84 8.95
N TRP A 47 -21.81 12.32 8.06
CA TRP A 47 -21.68 13.65 7.46
C TRP A 47 -21.74 14.78 8.49
N GLU A 48 -22.36 14.58 9.65
CA GLU A 48 -22.41 15.56 10.75
C GLU A 48 -21.06 15.73 11.48
N LEU A 49 -20.07 14.87 11.19
CA LEU A 49 -18.68 15.04 11.67
C LEU A 49 -17.91 16.10 10.87
N VAL A 50 -18.48 16.56 9.75
CA VAL A 50 -17.88 17.55 8.86
C VAL A 50 -18.64 18.86 9.01
N ASP A 51 -17.92 19.98 8.87
CA ASP A 51 -18.51 21.30 8.81
C ASP A 51 -19.62 21.38 7.74
N GLU A 52 -20.77 21.94 8.12
CA GLU A 52 -21.96 22.00 7.27
C GLU A 52 -21.70 22.81 5.99
N GLU A 53 -20.92 23.89 6.07
CA GLU A 53 -20.56 24.72 4.91
C GLU A 53 -19.69 23.92 3.92
N TRP A 54 -18.82 23.06 4.44
CA TRP A 54 -17.98 22.20 3.61
C TRP A 54 -18.82 21.15 2.88
N MET A 55 -19.74 20.49 3.60
CA MET A 55 -20.63 19.49 3.01
C MET A 55 -21.55 20.10 1.96
N GLU A 56 -22.14 21.27 2.25
CA GLU A 56 -23.05 21.98 1.34
C GLU A 56 -22.32 22.51 0.09
N CYS A 57 -21.06 22.92 0.25
CA CYS A 57 -20.21 23.28 -0.89
C CYS A 57 -19.89 22.05 -1.75
N LEU A 58 -19.36 20.99 -1.13
CA LEU A 58 -18.82 19.84 -1.84
C LEU A 58 -19.89 18.95 -2.48
N ARG A 59 -21.11 18.87 -1.92
CA ARG A 59 -22.21 18.12 -2.56
C ARG A 59 -22.63 18.69 -3.92
N LYS A 60 -22.34 19.98 -4.17
CA LYS A 60 -22.62 20.65 -5.45
C LYS A 60 -21.51 20.47 -6.48
N GLU A 61 -20.37 19.91 -6.07
CA GLU A 61 -19.24 19.68 -6.95
C GLU A 61 -19.46 18.47 -7.85
N SER A 62 -18.86 18.53 -9.04
CA SER A 62 -18.79 17.35 -9.89
C SER A 62 -17.85 16.30 -9.29
N VAL A 63 -18.08 15.04 -9.64
CA VAL A 63 -17.26 13.90 -9.18
C VAL A 63 -15.78 14.10 -9.55
N GLU A 64 -15.48 14.67 -10.71
CA GLU A 64 -14.09 14.95 -11.14
C GLU A 64 -13.38 15.95 -10.22
N ILE A 65 -14.13 16.88 -9.60
CA ILE A 65 -13.58 17.83 -8.64
C ILE A 65 -13.37 17.15 -7.29
N LEU A 66 -14.34 16.35 -6.83
CA LEU A 66 -14.21 15.56 -5.60
C LEU A 66 -12.97 14.63 -5.64
N LEU A 67 -12.74 13.97 -6.78
CA LEU A 67 -11.57 13.08 -6.97
C LEU A 67 -10.21 13.80 -6.91
N LYS A 68 -10.18 15.12 -7.13
CA LYS A 68 -8.96 15.93 -7.05
C LYS A 68 -8.69 16.43 -5.64
N LEU A 69 -9.69 16.46 -4.75
CA LEU A 69 -9.55 16.94 -3.38
C LEU A 69 -8.42 16.21 -2.61
N PRO A 70 -8.28 14.86 -2.67
CA PRO A 70 -7.17 14.17 -1.99
C PRO A 70 -5.77 14.57 -2.48
N SER A 71 -5.65 15.17 -3.67
CA SER A 71 -4.38 15.68 -4.22
C SER A 71 -4.06 17.12 -3.80
N GLY A 72 -4.85 17.71 -2.91
CA GLY A 72 -4.65 19.09 -2.44
C GLY A 72 -5.16 20.16 -3.42
N PHE A 73 -6.14 19.81 -4.26
CA PHE A 73 -6.82 20.72 -5.18
C PHE A 73 -7.86 21.56 -4.44
N VAL A 74 -7.91 22.86 -4.74
CA VAL A 74 -8.86 23.83 -4.17
C VAL A 74 -9.50 24.67 -5.28
N ARG A 75 -10.69 25.21 -5.01
CA ARG A 75 -11.38 26.20 -5.83
C ARG A 75 -11.53 27.51 -5.06
N ASP A 76 -11.45 28.62 -5.78
CA ASP A 76 -11.49 29.96 -5.17
C ASP A 76 -12.81 30.26 -4.47
N TYR A 77 -13.93 29.68 -4.95
CA TYR A 77 -15.26 29.88 -4.38
C TYR A 77 -15.58 28.94 -3.19
N TRP A 78 -14.68 28.03 -2.83
CA TRP A 78 -14.89 27.18 -1.66
C TRP A 78 -14.80 27.99 -0.36
N PRO A 79 -15.45 27.55 0.73
CA PRO A 79 -15.28 28.15 2.04
C PRO A 79 -13.80 28.31 2.40
N GLY A 80 -13.42 29.46 2.98
CA GLY A 80 -12.03 29.77 3.29
C GLY A 80 -11.39 28.73 4.23
N SER A 81 -12.16 28.23 5.20
CA SER A 81 -11.75 27.17 6.13
C SER A 81 -11.50 25.84 5.43
N LEU A 82 -12.30 25.49 4.40
CA LEU A 82 -12.10 24.28 3.59
C LEU A 82 -10.83 24.42 2.73
N GLN A 83 -10.61 25.58 2.12
CA GLN A 83 -9.38 25.85 1.37
C GLN A 83 -8.15 25.72 2.28
N GLU A 84 -8.20 26.33 3.47
CA GLU A 84 -7.12 26.22 4.46
C GLU A 84 -6.85 24.78 4.87
N PHE A 85 -7.90 24.00 5.16
CA PHE A 85 -7.79 22.58 5.49
C PHE A 85 -7.06 21.79 4.39
N VAL A 86 -7.49 21.92 3.13
CA VAL A 86 -6.91 21.20 2.00
C VAL A 86 -5.47 21.65 1.72
N LEU A 87 -5.19 22.95 1.79
CA LEU A 87 -3.84 23.50 1.60
C LEU A 87 -2.90 23.08 2.73
N LYS A 88 -3.40 23.01 3.97
CA LYS A 88 -2.64 22.55 5.13
C LYS A 88 -2.30 21.07 5.02
N LEU A 89 -3.26 20.22 4.63
CA LEU A 89 -3.01 18.81 4.30
C LEU A 89 -1.91 18.65 3.27
N ARG A 90 -2.01 19.39 2.16
CA ARG A 90 -0.99 19.38 1.10
C ARG A 90 0.40 19.80 1.61
N SER A 91 0.46 20.77 2.52
CA SER A 91 1.73 21.24 3.11
C SER A 91 2.36 20.27 4.11
N LEU A 92 1.54 19.41 4.72
CA LEU A 92 1.97 18.45 5.73
C LEU A 92 2.33 17.08 5.13
N ALA A 93 1.81 16.76 3.93
CA ALA A 93 2.14 15.51 3.25
C ALA A 93 3.54 15.55 2.62
N VAL A 94 4.25 14.43 2.67
CA VAL A 94 5.52 14.28 1.96
C VAL A 94 5.30 14.34 0.45
N HIS A 95 6.21 15.02 -0.23
CA HIS A 95 6.16 15.15 -1.68
C HIS A 95 6.45 13.82 -2.37
N ARG A 96 5.64 13.49 -3.36
CA ARG A 96 5.74 12.20 -4.08
C ARG A 96 6.34 12.31 -5.46
N GLU A 97 6.42 13.48 -6.10
CA GLU A 97 7.07 13.51 -7.41
C GLU A 97 8.57 13.20 -7.24
N PRO A 98 9.15 12.39 -8.14
CA PRO A 98 10.58 12.12 -8.14
C PRO A 98 11.37 13.42 -8.09
N VAL A 99 12.20 13.55 -7.07
CA VAL A 99 13.09 14.71 -6.91
C VAL A 99 14.46 14.31 -7.40
N SER A 100 15.21 15.28 -7.96
CA SER A 100 16.63 15.10 -8.21
C SER A 100 17.35 14.91 -6.87
N HIS A 101 17.55 13.66 -6.47
CA HIS A 101 18.30 13.29 -5.27
C HIS A 101 19.65 12.69 -5.68
N PRO A 102 20.77 13.01 -5.01
CA PRO A 102 22.09 12.48 -5.36
C PRO A 102 22.14 10.96 -5.53
N ILE A 103 21.45 10.22 -4.65
CA ILE A 103 21.31 8.76 -4.74
C ILE A 103 20.67 8.23 -6.03
N LEU A 104 19.90 9.07 -6.74
CA LEU A 104 19.24 8.73 -7.99
C LEU A 104 20.04 9.19 -9.21
N HIS A 105 21.15 9.89 -9.03
CA HIS A 105 22.00 10.34 -10.14
C HIS A 105 22.83 9.19 -10.69
N ASN A 106 22.92 9.11 -12.01
CA ASN A 106 23.71 8.11 -12.74
C ASN A 106 23.39 6.65 -12.37
N LEU A 107 22.12 6.36 -12.02
CA LEU A 107 21.68 4.99 -11.82
C LEU A 107 21.79 4.22 -13.14
N HIS A 108 22.66 3.19 -13.14
CA HIS A 108 22.66 2.22 -14.21
C HIS A 108 21.46 1.29 -14.06
N MET A 109 20.41 1.54 -14.83
CA MET A 109 19.22 0.68 -14.87
C MET A 109 19.39 -0.37 -15.97
N ALA A 110 19.49 -1.64 -15.56
CA ALA A 110 19.49 -2.75 -16.51
C ALA A 110 18.16 -2.81 -17.29
N SER A 111 18.24 -2.89 -18.62
CA SER A 111 17.07 -3.11 -19.47
C SER A 111 16.63 -4.56 -19.37
N LEU A 112 15.48 -4.82 -18.74
CA LEU A 112 15.04 -6.19 -18.50
C LEU A 112 14.58 -6.87 -19.80
N GLY A 113 15.33 -7.90 -20.20
CA GLY A 113 14.96 -8.79 -21.30
C GLY A 113 13.64 -9.53 -21.04
N THR A 114 13.01 -10.02 -22.11
CA THR A 114 11.70 -10.69 -22.06
C THR A 114 11.65 -11.88 -21.11
N VAL A 115 12.75 -12.62 -20.98
CA VAL A 115 12.87 -13.81 -20.12
C VAL A 115 12.82 -13.45 -18.63
N ILE A 116 13.50 -12.37 -18.24
CA ILE A 116 13.50 -11.86 -16.87
C ILE A 116 12.19 -11.16 -16.54
N ALA A 117 11.68 -10.33 -17.46
CA ALA A 117 10.44 -9.58 -17.28
C ALA A 117 9.17 -10.46 -17.33
N GLN A 118 9.28 -11.75 -17.66
CA GLN A 118 8.13 -12.63 -17.80
C GLN A 118 7.26 -12.68 -16.53
N GLY A 119 5.98 -12.34 -16.69
CA GLY A 119 4.99 -12.31 -15.62
C GLY A 119 4.96 -10.99 -14.83
N MET A 120 5.83 -10.02 -15.12
CA MET A 120 5.72 -8.68 -14.56
C MET A 120 4.66 -7.87 -15.32
N ASN A 121 3.78 -7.19 -14.61
CA ASN A 121 2.99 -6.11 -15.20
C ASN A 121 3.84 -4.82 -15.30
N SER A 122 3.33 -3.79 -15.98
CA SER A 122 4.03 -2.51 -16.17
C SER A 122 4.51 -1.90 -14.85
N LYS A 123 3.64 -1.88 -13.82
CA LYS A 123 3.98 -1.43 -12.48
C LYS A 123 5.15 -2.23 -11.88
N LYS A 124 5.10 -3.56 -11.91
CA LYS A 124 6.11 -4.42 -11.29
C LYS A 124 7.46 -4.28 -11.99
N LYS A 125 7.44 -4.19 -13.32
CA LYS A 125 8.64 -3.93 -14.13
C LYS A 125 9.29 -2.60 -13.73
N HIS A 126 8.50 -1.53 -13.71
CA HIS A 126 8.93 -0.18 -13.27
C HIS A 126 9.55 -0.18 -11.87
N GLU A 127 8.89 -0.80 -10.89
CA GLU A 127 9.40 -0.90 -9.51
C GLU A 127 10.73 -1.65 -9.44
N VAL A 128 10.86 -2.77 -10.15
CA VAL A 128 12.06 -3.62 -10.10
C VAL A 128 13.23 -2.97 -10.84
N GLU A 129 13.02 -2.38 -12.01
CA GLU A 129 14.09 -1.69 -12.77
C GLU A 129 14.75 -0.58 -11.95
N ILE A 130 13.95 0.28 -11.32
CA ILE A 130 14.47 1.39 -10.52
C ILE A 130 15.11 0.89 -9.23
N LEU A 131 14.42 0.03 -8.49
CA LEU A 131 14.89 -0.41 -7.18
C LEU A 131 16.21 -1.20 -7.27
N THR A 132 16.38 -2.00 -8.32
CA THR A 132 17.63 -2.75 -8.53
C THR A 132 18.80 -1.82 -8.82
N GLY A 133 18.59 -0.75 -9.60
CA GLY A 133 19.61 0.29 -9.82
C GLY A 133 20.01 0.97 -8.51
N VAL A 134 19.03 1.35 -7.67
CA VAL A 134 19.27 1.96 -6.35
C VAL A 134 20.05 1.03 -5.44
N ILE A 135 19.62 -0.23 -5.31
CA ILE A 135 20.31 -1.24 -4.49
C ILE A 135 21.74 -1.47 -4.99
N SER A 136 21.93 -1.57 -6.31
CA SER A 136 23.26 -1.78 -6.90
C SER A 136 24.22 -0.63 -6.61
N ARG A 137 23.75 0.62 -6.74
CA ARG A 137 24.55 1.82 -6.39
C ARG A 137 25.00 1.77 -4.94
N ILE A 138 24.06 1.53 -4.02
CA ILE A 138 24.31 1.49 -2.57
C ILE A 138 25.23 0.33 -2.20
N ALA A 139 25.02 -0.85 -2.78
CA ALA A 139 25.88 -2.01 -2.56
C ALA A 139 27.31 -1.73 -3.04
N GLY A 140 27.46 -1.02 -4.17
CA GLY A 140 28.75 -0.58 -4.70
C GLY A 140 29.51 0.35 -3.76
N ASP A 141 28.82 1.28 -3.09
CA ASP A 141 29.44 2.21 -2.13
C ASP A 141 30.06 1.50 -0.91
N TYR A 142 29.61 0.28 -0.58
CA TYR A 142 30.10 -0.52 0.55
C TYR A 142 30.87 -1.79 0.13
N GLY A 143 31.08 -2.00 -1.17
CA GLY A 143 31.63 -3.26 -1.68
C GLY A 143 30.84 -4.50 -1.25
N ALA A 144 29.54 -4.35 -1.01
CA ALA A 144 28.69 -5.43 -0.54
C ALA A 144 28.33 -6.36 -1.71
N GLU A 145 28.71 -7.63 -1.60
CA GLU A 145 28.44 -8.64 -2.64
C GLU A 145 27.12 -9.40 -2.44
N THR A 146 26.53 -9.28 -1.24
CA THR A 146 25.34 -10.05 -0.86
C THR A 146 24.16 -9.13 -0.50
N ILE A 147 23.03 -9.41 -1.13
CA ILE A 147 21.75 -8.73 -0.90
C ILE A 147 20.76 -9.69 -0.25
N ILE A 148 20.09 -9.24 0.80
CA ILE A 148 18.96 -9.96 1.40
C ILE A 148 17.66 -9.27 0.95
N ASP A 149 16.90 -9.94 0.09
CA ASP A 149 15.58 -9.51 -0.39
C ASP A 149 14.50 -10.04 0.58
N VAL A 150 14.00 -9.17 1.46
CA VAL A 150 13.04 -9.48 2.51
C VAL A 150 11.61 -9.25 2.02
N GLY A 151 10.77 -10.28 2.15
CA GLY A 151 9.42 -10.23 1.58
C GLY A 151 9.46 -10.35 0.05
N SER A 152 10.33 -11.21 -0.45
CA SER A 152 10.69 -11.34 -1.87
C SER A 152 9.51 -11.70 -2.78
N GLY A 153 8.40 -12.22 -2.24
CA GLY A 153 7.24 -12.62 -3.01
C GLY A 153 7.64 -13.62 -4.09
N GLN A 154 7.23 -13.38 -5.34
CA GLN A 154 7.60 -14.25 -6.46
C GLN A 154 9.04 -14.03 -6.97
N GLY A 155 9.90 -13.37 -6.19
CA GLY A 155 11.34 -13.27 -6.39
C GLY A 155 11.79 -12.39 -7.56
N TYR A 156 10.93 -11.52 -8.09
CA TYR A 156 11.26 -10.67 -9.25
C TYR A 156 12.48 -9.78 -9.01
N LEU A 157 12.55 -9.14 -7.84
CA LEU A 157 13.69 -8.31 -7.44
C LEU A 157 14.96 -9.16 -7.34
N ALA A 158 14.88 -10.30 -6.65
CA ALA A 158 15.99 -11.23 -6.51
C ALA A 158 16.53 -11.78 -7.83
N GLN A 159 15.67 -12.07 -8.83
CA GLN A 159 16.12 -12.51 -10.15
C GLN A 159 16.99 -11.45 -10.82
N VAL A 160 16.54 -10.19 -10.83
CA VAL A 160 17.26 -9.11 -11.51
C VAL A 160 18.59 -8.83 -10.82
N LEU A 161 18.61 -8.72 -9.49
CA LEU A 161 19.85 -8.52 -8.73
C LEU A 161 20.89 -9.63 -8.98
N ALA A 162 20.45 -10.87 -9.12
CA ALA A 162 21.35 -12.00 -9.35
C ALA A 162 21.84 -12.10 -10.81
N PHE A 163 20.94 -11.99 -11.79
CA PHE A 163 21.28 -12.25 -13.20
C PHE A 163 21.80 -11.02 -13.95
N GLU A 164 21.30 -9.81 -13.65
CA GLU A 164 21.72 -8.57 -14.34
C GLU A 164 22.83 -7.82 -13.60
N TYR A 165 22.82 -7.87 -12.26
CA TYR A 165 23.80 -7.15 -11.42
C TYR A 165 24.80 -8.07 -10.72
N HIS A 166 24.69 -9.39 -10.91
CA HIS A 166 25.65 -10.39 -10.41
C HIS A 166 25.90 -10.37 -8.89
N PHE A 167 24.89 -9.99 -8.10
CA PHE A 167 24.93 -10.11 -6.65
C PHE A 167 24.65 -11.55 -6.19
N SER A 168 25.17 -11.92 -5.01
CA SER A 168 24.66 -13.05 -4.25
C SER A 168 23.36 -12.63 -3.60
N VAL A 169 22.24 -13.31 -3.87
CA VAL A 169 20.94 -12.88 -3.37
C VAL A 169 20.29 -13.96 -2.53
N ILE A 170 19.81 -13.56 -1.36
CA ILE A 170 18.99 -14.39 -0.48
C ILE A 170 17.58 -13.83 -0.44
N ALA A 171 16.64 -14.57 -1.02
CA ALA A 171 15.25 -14.21 -1.12
C ALA A 171 14.46 -14.84 0.03
N ILE A 172 14.00 -14.02 0.98
CA ILE A 172 13.23 -14.45 2.15
C ILE A 172 11.75 -14.19 1.88
N ASP A 173 10.90 -15.20 2.08
CA ASP A 173 9.43 -15.05 2.07
C ASP A 173 8.78 -16.02 3.05
N ALA A 174 7.60 -15.68 3.56
CA ALA A 174 6.85 -16.57 4.45
C ALA A 174 6.18 -17.73 3.69
N SER A 175 5.98 -17.61 2.37
CA SER A 175 5.25 -18.58 1.56
C SER A 175 6.17 -19.57 0.85
N LEU A 176 5.97 -20.87 1.13
CA LEU A 176 6.61 -21.96 0.38
C LEU A 176 6.28 -21.90 -1.12
N HIS A 177 5.06 -21.46 -1.48
CA HIS A 177 4.66 -21.32 -2.88
C HIS A 177 5.51 -20.24 -3.59
N HIS A 178 5.73 -19.11 -2.93
CA HIS A 178 6.59 -18.05 -3.45
C HIS A 178 8.03 -18.52 -3.66
N ALA A 179 8.60 -19.25 -2.69
CA ALA A 179 9.92 -19.86 -2.84
C ALA A 179 10.00 -20.81 -4.04
N ALA A 180 9.01 -21.70 -4.21
CA ALA A 180 8.94 -22.62 -5.35
C ALA A 180 8.86 -21.89 -6.71
N VAL A 181 8.07 -20.81 -6.78
CA VAL A 181 7.98 -19.95 -7.98
C VAL A 181 9.31 -19.27 -8.27
N THR A 182 9.98 -18.73 -7.25
CA THR A 182 11.29 -18.08 -7.36
C THR A 182 12.35 -19.06 -7.88
N ASN A 183 12.42 -20.28 -7.32
CA ASN A 183 13.35 -21.31 -7.77
C ASN A 183 13.09 -21.76 -9.22
N SER A 184 11.81 -21.99 -9.56
CA SER A 184 11.42 -22.38 -10.92
C SER A 184 11.77 -21.29 -11.96
N ARG A 185 11.65 -20.01 -11.59
CA ARG A 185 12.07 -18.88 -12.43
C ARG A 185 13.58 -18.80 -12.57
N ALA A 186 14.32 -18.96 -11.47
CA ALA A 186 15.78 -18.93 -11.48
C ALA A 186 16.33 -20.00 -12.43
N GLU A 187 15.80 -21.24 -12.37
CA GLU A 187 16.21 -22.31 -13.27
C GLU A 187 15.91 -22.01 -14.74
N ARG A 188 14.73 -21.44 -15.03
CA ARG A 188 14.36 -21.05 -16.40
C ARG A 188 15.29 -19.94 -16.93
N ILE A 189 15.56 -18.92 -16.13
CA ILE A 189 16.45 -17.80 -16.52
C ILE A 189 17.88 -18.33 -16.69
N LYS A 190 18.39 -19.13 -15.76
CA LYS A 190 19.72 -19.75 -15.82
C LYS A 190 19.91 -20.53 -17.12
N LYS A 191 18.95 -21.36 -17.53
CA LYS A 191 19.00 -22.11 -18.80
C LYS A 191 19.12 -21.19 -20.02
N HIS A 192 18.37 -20.07 -20.02
CA HIS A 192 18.41 -19.09 -21.12
C HIS A 192 19.77 -18.39 -21.22
N TYR A 193 20.37 -17.99 -20.10
CA TYR A 193 21.68 -17.32 -20.09
C TYR A 193 22.80 -18.31 -20.43
N ALA A 194 22.76 -19.53 -19.86
CA ALA A 194 23.72 -20.59 -20.17
C ALA A 194 23.72 -20.97 -21.66
N ALA A 195 22.56 -20.90 -22.34
CA ALA A 195 22.47 -21.17 -23.77
C ALA A 195 23.06 -20.05 -24.66
N ARG A 196 23.27 -18.84 -24.11
CA ARG A 196 23.77 -17.66 -24.85
C ARG A 196 25.22 -17.31 -24.56
N CYS A 197 25.76 -17.73 -23.43
CA CYS A 197 27.16 -17.50 -23.08
C CYS A 197 28.05 -18.61 -23.64
N ALA A 198 28.98 -18.25 -24.53
CA ALA A 198 30.15 -19.08 -24.81
C ALA A 198 31.10 -18.95 -23.61
N GLU A 199 31.36 -20.06 -22.91
CA GLU A 199 32.28 -20.20 -21.76
C GLU A 199 31.77 -19.77 -20.35
N ASN A 200 31.72 -20.76 -19.45
CA ASN A 200 31.99 -20.78 -18.00
C ASN A 200 31.79 -19.53 -17.09
N GLN A 201 30.89 -18.60 -17.37
CA GLN A 201 30.45 -17.66 -16.34
C GLN A 201 29.61 -18.38 -15.27
N HIS A 202 30.08 -18.39 -14.02
CA HIS A 202 29.34 -18.92 -12.89
C HIS A 202 28.14 -18.01 -12.59
N LEU A 203 27.00 -18.31 -13.21
CA LEU A 203 25.75 -17.57 -13.00
C LEU A 203 25.31 -17.70 -11.53
N LYS A 204 25.26 -16.57 -10.83
CA LYS A 204 24.66 -16.51 -9.50
C LYS A 204 23.15 -16.67 -9.65
N VAL A 205 22.59 -17.60 -8.87
CA VAL A 205 21.14 -17.78 -8.75
C VAL A 205 20.69 -17.38 -7.34
N PRO A 206 19.51 -16.76 -7.19
CA PRO A 206 19.02 -16.40 -5.88
C PRO A 206 18.74 -17.65 -5.04
N LYS A 207 19.17 -17.63 -3.77
CA LYS A 207 18.87 -18.66 -2.77
C LYS A 207 17.58 -18.31 -2.04
N THR A 208 16.60 -19.21 -2.03
CA THR A 208 15.34 -18.97 -1.33
C THR A 208 15.36 -19.48 0.10
N VAL A 209 14.87 -18.68 1.03
CA VAL A 209 14.63 -19.08 2.43
C VAL A 209 13.15 -18.85 2.73
N THR A 210 12.46 -19.92 3.17
CA THR A 210 11.07 -19.78 3.62
C THR A 210 11.03 -19.58 5.12
N CYS A 211 10.62 -18.39 5.57
CA CYS A 211 10.58 -18.06 6.99
C CYS A 211 9.52 -16.99 7.27
N HIS A 212 8.79 -17.16 8.37
CA HIS A 212 8.00 -16.09 8.96
C HIS A 212 8.93 -15.18 9.77
N VAL A 213 9.26 -14.02 9.22
CA VAL A 213 10.03 -13.00 9.91
C VAL A 213 9.13 -12.29 10.93
N LEU A 214 9.14 -12.79 12.17
CA LEU A 214 8.33 -12.27 13.26
C LEU A 214 9.06 -11.21 14.10
N SER A 215 10.40 -11.20 14.09
CA SER A 215 11.22 -10.27 14.86
C SER A 215 12.49 -9.85 14.10
N SER A 216 13.16 -8.78 14.59
CA SER A 216 14.48 -8.38 14.10
C SER A 216 15.56 -9.41 14.41
N GLU A 217 15.45 -10.13 15.53
CA GLU A 217 16.37 -11.20 15.92
C GLU A 217 16.39 -12.34 14.89
N SER A 218 15.23 -12.65 14.31
CA SER A 218 15.12 -13.66 13.24
C SER A 218 15.95 -13.23 12.03
N LEU A 219 15.79 -11.99 11.56
CA LEU A 219 16.56 -11.44 10.43
C LEU A 219 18.05 -11.31 10.75
N THR A 220 18.38 -10.90 11.96
CA THR A 220 19.77 -10.74 12.41
C THR A 220 20.47 -12.08 12.44
N SER A 221 19.80 -13.12 12.96
CA SER A 221 20.31 -14.49 12.99
C SER A 221 20.51 -15.06 11.59
N PHE A 222 19.60 -14.78 10.64
CA PHE A 222 19.84 -15.15 9.24
C PHE A 222 21.05 -14.40 8.69
N SER A 223 21.12 -13.09 8.90
CA SER A 223 22.21 -12.25 8.39
C SER A 223 23.58 -12.70 8.91
N THR A 224 23.68 -13.15 10.16
CA THR A 224 24.91 -13.72 10.74
C THR A 224 25.19 -15.15 10.25
N ALA A 225 24.16 -15.96 10.01
CA ALA A 225 24.32 -17.33 9.50
C ALA A 225 24.67 -17.42 8.00
N VAL A 226 24.59 -16.32 7.24
CA VAL A 226 25.02 -16.29 5.83
C VAL A 226 26.53 -16.43 5.77
N ILE A 227 27.01 -17.65 5.56
CA ILE A 227 28.42 -17.94 5.30
C ILE A 227 28.60 -18.07 3.77
N PRO A 228 29.45 -17.26 3.11
CA PRO A 228 29.73 -17.46 1.69
C PRO A 228 30.44 -18.81 1.47
N GLU A 229 29.99 -19.56 0.47
CA GLU A 229 30.38 -20.97 0.20
C GLU A 229 31.87 -21.19 -0.15
N ASN A 230 32.73 -20.17 -0.13
CA ASN A 230 34.12 -20.28 -0.63
C ASN A 230 35.14 -19.33 0.03
N ARG A 231 35.17 -19.17 1.37
CA ARG A 231 36.34 -18.55 2.03
C ARG A 231 36.73 -19.28 3.31
N ALA A 232 37.74 -20.15 3.18
CA ALA A 232 38.38 -20.80 4.31
C ALA A 232 39.46 -19.94 5.00
N GLU A 233 39.79 -18.73 4.54
CA GLU A 233 41.02 -18.04 5.01
C GLU A 233 40.96 -16.49 5.15
N GLN A 234 39.78 -15.85 5.31
CA GLN A 234 39.72 -14.41 5.62
C GLN A 234 38.80 -14.10 6.81
N CYS A 235 39.35 -13.41 7.81
CA CYS A 235 38.72 -13.04 9.09
C CYS A 235 37.66 -11.91 8.99
N ILE A 236 37.22 -11.52 7.80
CA ILE A 236 36.28 -10.39 7.60
C ILE A 236 34.95 -10.96 7.09
N GLU A 237 33.90 -10.85 7.91
CA GLU A 237 32.55 -11.22 7.50
C GLU A 237 32.04 -10.30 6.36
N PRO A 238 31.34 -10.84 5.35
CA PRO A 238 30.93 -10.05 4.19
C PRO A 238 29.84 -9.03 4.55
N SER A 239 30.01 -7.80 4.04
CA SER A 239 29.01 -6.72 4.11
C SER A 239 27.72 -7.12 3.39
N LEU A 240 26.59 -6.80 4.02
CA LEU A 240 25.25 -7.13 3.53
C LEU A 240 24.45 -5.85 3.27
N VAL A 241 23.57 -5.91 2.26
CA VAL A 241 22.51 -4.92 2.06
C VAL A 241 21.17 -5.58 2.27
N LEU A 242 20.32 -4.96 3.10
CA LEU A 242 18.96 -5.39 3.32
C LEU A 242 18.02 -4.62 2.38
N ALA A 243 17.21 -5.32 1.60
CA ALA A 243 16.29 -4.72 0.64
C ALA A 243 14.88 -5.30 0.80
N GLY A 244 13.85 -4.48 0.56
CA GLY A 244 12.46 -4.93 0.65
C GLY A 244 11.53 -4.11 -0.23
N LEU A 245 11.02 -4.72 -1.30
CA LEU A 245 10.00 -4.13 -2.17
C LEU A 245 8.61 -4.53 -1.69
N HIS A 246 7.87 -3.59 -1.10
CA HIS A 246 6.57 -3.84 -0.42
C HIS A 246 6.71 -4.65 0.87
N ALA A 247 7.66 -4.28 1.74
CA ALA A 247 7.75 -4.84 3.08
C ALA A 247 6.49 -4.46 3.89
N CYS A 248 5.56 -5.41 4.02
CA CYS A 248 4.21 -5.17 4.53
C CYS A 248 4.18 -5.11 6.07
N GLY A 249 3.41 -4.16 6.63
CA GLY A 249 3.21 -4.05 8.08
C GLY A 249 4.53 -4.05 8.85
N ASP A 250 4.58 -4.87 9.90
CA ASP A 250 5.73 -4.99 10.81
C ASP A 250 7.01 -5.49 10.13
N LEU A 251 6.91 -6.13 8.95
CA LEU A 251 8.11 -6.58 8.23
C LEU A 251 9.04 -5.41 7.91
N SER A 252 8.48 -4.28 7.49
CA SER A 252 9.26 -3.07 7.20
C SER A 252 9.98 -2.52 8.44
N VAL A 253 9.39 -2.67 9.62
CA VAL A 253 9.93 -2.21 10.91
C VAL A 253 11.00 -3.18 11.42
N ASN A 254 10.75 -4.48 11.30
CA ASN A 254 11.72 -5.52 11.63
C ASN A 254 12.98 -5.40 10.77
N MET A 255 12.86 -4.97 9.51
CA MET A 255 14.02 -4.62 8.68
C MET A 255 14.82 -3.44 9.24
N LEU A 256 14.16 -2.37 9.73
CA LEU A 256 14.87 -1.22 10.33
C LEU A 256 15.63 -1.66 11.58
N ARG A 257 14.97 -2.39 12.47
CA ARG A 257 15.58 -2.93 13.69
C ARG A 257 16.75 -3.85 13.37
N ALA A 258 16.58 -4.80 12.46
CA ALA A 258 17.66 -5.70 12.04
C ALA A 258 18.84 -4.96 11.40
N PHE A 259 18.58 -3.88 10.66
CA PHE A 259 19.65 -3.02 10.15
C PHE A 259 20.46 -2.37 11.29
N ILE A 260 19.80 -1.89 12.35
CA ILE A 260 20.50 -1.35 13.53
C ILE A 260 21.26 -2.45 14.27
N ASP A 261 20.58 -3.54 14.60
CA ASP A 261 21.07 -4.61 15.46
C ASP A 261 22.20 -5.44 14.83
N CYS A 262 22.26 -5.52 13.48
CA CYS A 262 23.23 -6.36 12.77
C CYS A 262 24.39 -5.54 12.17
N GLU A 263 25.59 -5.64 12.73
CA GLU A 263 26.80 -4.93 12.24
C GLU A 263 27.18 -5.26 10.79
N ARG A 264 26.85 -6.47 10.32
CA ARG A 264 27.10 -6.91 8.94
C ARG A 264 26.23 -6.19 7.92
N VAL A 265 25.04 -5.75 8.33
CA VAL A 265 24.13 -5.02 7.44
C VAL A 265 24.61 -3.57 7.40
N LYS A 266 25.26 -3.22 6.30
CA LYS A 266 25.87 -1.90 6.10
C LYS A 266 24.91 -0.88 5.48
N ALA A 267 23.91 -1.37 4.73
CA ALA A 267 22.89 -0.52 4.15
C ALA A 267 21.52 -1.20 4.07
N LEU A 268 20.49 -0.36 3.97
CA LEU A 268 19.09 -0.71 3.93
C LEU A 268 18.37 0.07 2.83
N VAL A 269 17.52 -0.61 2.06
CA VAL A 269 16.56 -0.02 1.13
C VAL A 269 15.17 -0.60 1.37
N SER A 270 14.27 0.16 1.99
CA SER A 270 12.96 -0.34 2.44
C SER A 270 11.80 0.47 1.84
N ILE A 271 10.88 -0.22 1.18
CA ILE A 271 9.62 0.34 0.65
C ILE A 271 8.46 -0.32 1.39
N GLY A 272 7.82 0.42 2.30
CA GLY A 272 6.62 -0.03 3.02
C GLY A 272 5.34 0.20 2.23
N CYS A 273 4.26 -0.55 2.53
CA CYS A 273 2.99 -0.35 1.83
C CYS A 273 1.69 -0.67 2.59
N CYS A 274 1.62 -1.79 3.32
CA CYS A 274 0.41 -2.27 3.99
C CYS A 274 0.36 -1.82 5.45
N TYR A 275 0.19 -0.53 5.69
CA TYR A 275 0.16 0.05 7.05
C TYR A 275 -1.00 -0.46 7.89
N ASN A 276 -2.11 -0.86 7.26
CA ASN A 276 -3.23 -1.53 7.93
C ASN A 276 -2.85 -2.84 8.64
N LEU A 277 -1.70 -3.44 8.28
CA LEU A 277 -1.16 -4.64 8.93
C LEU A 277 -0.10 -4.31 9.99
N LEU A 278 0.16 -3.03 10.29
CA LEU A 278 1.04 -2.67 11.40
C LEU A 278 0.37 -3.02 12.71
N SER A 279 1.13 -3.66 13.60
CA SER A 279 0.80 -3.69 15.01
C SER A 279 1.00 -2.30 15.61
N GLU A 280 0.12 -1.94 16.54
CA GLU A 280 0.14 -0.64 17.22
C GLU A 280 0.18 -0.89 18.72
N GLU A 281 1.07 -0.18 19.41
CA GLU A 281 1.14 -0.21 20.86
C GLU A 281 -0.15 0.39 21.45
N SER A 282 -0.84 -0.40 22.27
CA SER A 282 -1.98 0.07 23.07
C SER A 282 -1.51 0.29 24.50
N CYS A 283 -2.09 1.27 25.21
CA CYS A 283 -1.71 1.69 26.56
C CYS A 283 -1.62 0.57 27.62
N GLU A 284 -2.04 -0.66 27.32
CA GLU A 284 -2.14 -1.75 28.29
C GLU A 284 -0.95 -2.73 28.29
N LYS A 285 -0.09 -2.73 27.26
CA LYS A 285 1.14 -3.57 27.23
C LYS A 285 2.24 -2.92 26.40
N ILE A 286 3.25 -2.36 27.08
CA ILE A 286 4.52 -1.93 26.45
C ILE A 286 5.21 -3.18 25.92
N SER A 287 5.14 -3.43 24.61
CA SER A 287 5.94 -4.47 23.96
C SER A 287 6.98 -3.80 23.06
N ALA A 288 8.24 -4.14 23.26
CA ALA A 288 9.36 -3.68 22.42
C ALA A 288 9.24 -4.12 20.94
N SER A 289 8.19 -4.87 20.61
CA SER A 289 7.94 -5.49 19.31
C SER A 289 6.84 -4.81 18.48
N SER A 290 6.25 -3.70 18.91
CA SER A 290 5.20 -3.01 18.12
C SER A 290 5.73 -2.49 16.77
N GLY A 291 4.86 -2.43 15.76
CA GLY A 291 5.17 -1.85 14.45
C GLY A 291 5.02 -0.33 14.40
N PHE A 292 4.31 0.25 15.37
CA PHE A 292 4.12 1.68 15.54
C PHE A 292 3.67 1.98 16.99
N PRO A 293 4.11 3.10 17.59
CA PRO A 293 5.19 3.97 17.15
C PRO A 293 6.58 3.37 17.45
N ILE A 294 7.62 3.74 16.69
CA ILE A 294 8.99 3.24 16.94
C ILE A 294 10.00 4.33 17.33
N SER A 295 9.88 5.55 16.81
CA SER A 295 10.69 6.71 17.20
C SER A 295 10.30 7.27 18.56
N SER A 296 11.21 8.01 19.19
CA SER A 296 10.95 8.68 20.46
C SER A 296 9.85 9.74 20.33
N ALA A 297 9.84 10.54 19.26
CA ALA A 297 8.85 11.61 19.09
C ALA A 297 7.43 11.06 18.86
N ALA A 298 7.27 10.00 18.07
CA ALA A 298 5.96 9.39 17.87
C ALA A 298 5.42 8.80 19.18
N LYS A 299 6.27 8.14 19.98
CA LYS A 299 5.93 7.64 21.32
C LYS A 299 5.45 8.75 22.26
N LEU A 300 6.06 9.94 22.17
CA LEU A 300 5.66 11.11 22.96
C LEU A 300 4.41 11.82 22.45
N SER A 301 4.10 11.72 21.14
CA SER A 301 2.99 12.46 20.50
C SER A 301 1.59 12.08 21.00
N SER A 302 1.44 10.93 21.69
CA SER A 302 0.17 10.31 22.07
C SER A 302 -0.82 10.05 20.92
N LEU A 303 -0.40 10.22 19.66
CA LEU A 303 -1.26 9.99 18.49
C LEU A 303 -1.45 8.49 18.26
N ILE A 304 -2.65 8.01 18.56
CA ILE A 304 -3.08 6.64 18.26
C ILE A 304 -3.75 6.63 16.89
N LEU A 305 -3.19 5.86 15.95
CA LEU A 305 -3.72 5.70 14.60
C LEU A 305 -4.98 4.84 14.60
N GLY A 306 -4.99 3.73 15.34
CA GLY A 306 -6.08 2.76 15.24
C GLY A 306 -6.22 2.17 13.83
N LYS A 307 -7.18 1.26 13.65
CA LYS A 307 -7.34 0.54 12.38
C LYS A 307 -7.70 1.47 11.21
N SER A 308 -8.65 2.39 11.42
CA SER A 308 -9.16 3.27 10.37
C SER A 308 -8.10 4.21 9.81
N MET A 309 -7.27 4.84 10.66
CA MET A 309 -6.20 5.70 10.16
C MET A 309 -5.12 4.91 9.43
N ARG A 310 -4.78 3.70 9.90
CA ARG A 310 -3.84 2.81 9.18
C ARG A 310 -4.39 2.35 7.83
N ASP A 311 -5.69 2.13 7.71
CA ASP A 311 -6.38 1.89 6.43
C ASP A 311 -6.39 3.14 5.52
N LEU A 312 -6.50 4.34 6.09
CA LEU A 312 -6.43 5.61 5.35
C LEU A 312 -5.02 5.91 4.84
N ALA A 313 -3.98 5.67 5.63
CA ALA A 313 -2.59 5.70 5.19
C ALA A 313 -2.36 4.72 4.02
N CYS A 314 -3.22 3.69 3.90
CA CYS A 314 -3.16 2.78 2.79
C CYS A 314 -3.72 3.34 1.47
N GLN A 315 -4.40 4.49 1.45
CA GLN A 315 -4.92 5.13 0.25
C GLN A 315 -3.88 6.07 -0.37
N SER A 316 -3.93 6.25 -1.69
CA SER A 316 -3.10 7.25 -2.40
C SER A 316 -4.00 8.17 -3.21
N ALA A 317 -3.70 9.46 -3.19
CA ALA A 317 -4.41 10.49 -3.92
C ALA A 317 -4.34 10.29 -5.45
N GLU A 318 -3.19 9.85 -5.96
CA GLU A 318 -2.93 9.63 -7.40
C GLU A 318 -3.84 8.55 -7.98
N ARG A 319 -4.13 7.51 -7.19
CA ARG A 319 -5.05 6.47 -7.62
C ARG A 319 -6.46 7.01 -7.86
N TRP A 320 -6.90 7.99 -7.08
CA TRP A 320 -8.24 8.58 -7.19
C TRP A 320 -8.32 9.58 -8.33
N ARG A 321 -7.28 10.41 -8.48
CA ARG A 321 -7.18 11.40 -9.57
C ARG A 321 -7.27 10.77 -10.96
N ASN A 322 -6.84 9.52 -11.10
CA ASN A 322 -6.83 8.79 -12.38
C ASN A 322 -8.09 7.93 -12.60
N LEU A 323 -9.09 7.97 -11.71
CA LEU A 323 -10.35 7.28 -11.95
C LEU A 323 -11.17 8.04 -13.00
N THR A 324 -11.88 7.28 -13.84
CA THR A 324 -12.94 7.85 -14.67
C THR A 324 -14.14 8.21 -13.79
N GLN A 325 -14.95 9.17 -14.26
CA GLN A 325 -16.18 9.59 -13.59
C GLN A 325 -17.10 8.38 -13.27
N GLU A 326 -17.29 7.48 -14.24
CA GLU A 326 -18.11 6.28 -14.10
C GLU A 326 -17.62 5.37 -12.97
N ILE A 327 -16.31 5.08 -12.91
CA ILE A 327 -15.73 4.21 -11.88
C ILE A 327 -15.85 4.86 -10.50
N ALA A 328 -15.71 6.19 -10.43
CA ALA A 328 -15.84 6.92 -9.18
C ALA A 328 -17.28 6.91 -8.64
N LEU A 329 -18.27 7.18 -9.50
CA LEU A 329 -19.69 7.06 -9.15
C LEU A 329 -20.02 5.65 -8.65
N GLN A 330 -19.62 4.61 -9.40
CA GLN A 330 -19.79 3.22 -8.97
C GLN A 330 -19.15 2.93 -7.61
N ASN A 331 -18.01 3.54 -7.29
CA ASN A 331 -17.40 3.37 -5.96
C ASN A 331 -18.25 4.02 -4.86
N PHE A 332 -18.77 5.23 -5.10
CA PHE A 332 -19.66 5.91 -4.16
C PHE A 332 -20.97 5.15 -3.96
N ASP A 333 -21.57 4.62 -5.03
CA ASP A 333 -22.77 3.79 -4.95
C ASP A 333 -22.52 2.52 -4.15
N VAL A 334 -21.37 1.87 -4.36
CA VAL A 334 -20.97 0.70 -3.58
C VAL A 334 -20.75 1.05 -2.10
N HIS A 335 -20.29 2.26 -1.79
CA HIS A 335 -20.19 2.73 -0.40
C HIS A 335 -21.58 2.99 0.20
N ALA A 336 -22.49 3.61 -0.54
CA ALA A 336 -23.88 3.83 -0.16
C ALA A 336 -24.58 2.51 0.13
N PHE A 337 -24.51 1.57 -0.81
CA PHE A 337 -25.09 0.24 -0.69
C PHE A 337 -24.57 -0.49 0.56
N ARG A 338 -23.25 -0.48 0.80
CA ARG A 338 -22.68 -1.10 2.00
C ARG A 338 -23.18 -0.46 3.28
N ALA A 339 -23.36 0.86 3.29
CA ALA A 339 -23.86 1.58 4.46
C ALA A 339 -25.35 1.30 4.72
N ALA A 340 -26.18 1.24 3.68
CA ALA A 340 -27.58 0.84 3.79
C ALA A 340 -27.69 -0.62 4.26
N PHE A 341 -26.87 -1.51 3.69
CA PHE A 341 -26.84 -2.92 4.08
C PHE A 341 -26.41 -3.12 5.54
N GLN A 342 -25.54 -2.25 6.06
CA GLN A 342 -25.18 -2.26 7.49
C GLN A 342 -26.39 -1.97 8.39
N MET A 343 -27.27 -1.03 8.01
CA MET A 343 -28.50 -0.75 8.74
C MET A 343 -29.47 -1.94 8.69
N LEU A 344 -29.57 -2.63 7.55
CA LEU A 344 -30.39 -3.83 7.40
C LEU A 344 -29.89 -4.95 8.34
N LEU A 345 -28.58 -5.20 8.36
CA LEU A 345 -28.00 -6.20 9.26
C LEU A 345 -28.23 -5.86 10.73
N GLU A 346 -28.18 -4.58 11.10
CA GLU A 346 -28.46 -4.19 12.48
C GLU A 346 -29.93 -4.43 12.87
N LYS A 347 -30.85 -4.09 11.97
CA LYS A 347 -32.29 -4.25 12.20
C LYS A 347 -32.70 -5.72 12.31
N HIS A 348 -32.18 -6.59 11.43
CA HIS A 348 -32.66 -7.97 11.30
C HIS A 348 -31.69 -9.04 11.82
N PHE A 349 -30.39 -8.74 11.91
CA PHE A 349 -29.33 -9.70 12.31
C PHE A 349 -28.31 -9.09 13.29
N PRO A 350 -28.74 -8.53 14.44
CA PRO A 350 -27.84 -7.88 15.38
C PRO A 350 -26.75 -8.82 15.93
N GLU A 351 -27.05 -10.13 16.03
CA GLU A 351 -26.08 -11.15 16.45
C GLU A 351 -24.92 -11.33 15.45
N VAL A 352 -25.16 -11.12 14.14
CA VAL A 352 -24.11 -11.14 13.13
C VAL A 352 -23.17 -9.96 13.32
N LEU A 353 -23.69 -8.79 13.70
CA LEU A 353 -22.86 -7.62 14.00
C LEU A 353 -22.03 -7.77 15.27
N LYS A 354 -22.47 -8.57 16.26
CA LYS A 354 -21.64 -8.89 17.43
C LYS A 354 -20.39 -9.70 17.07
N SER A 355 -20.49 -10.58 16.07
CA SER A 355 -19.38 -11.44 15.62
C SER A 355 -18.58 -10.86 14.44
N SER A 356 -19.19 -10.00 13.64
CA SER A 356 -18.61 -9.34 12.47
C SER A 356 -19.17 -7.92 12.35
N PRO A 357 -18.59 -6.94 13.09
CA PRO A 357 -19.20 -5.63 13.29
C PRO A 357 -19.28 -4.74 12.04
N SER A 358 -18.64 -5.12 10.94
CA SER A 358 -18.61 -4.32 9.71
C SER A 358 -18.63 -5.18 8.45
N ILE A 359 -19.43 -4.78 7.46
CA ILE A 359 -19.44 -5.40 6.12
C ILE A 359 -18.17 -4.99 5.34
N GLY A 360 -17.18 -5.87 5.30
CA GLY A 360 -15.93 -5.66 4.57
C GLY A 360 -15.91 -6.25 3.16
N ARG A 361 -14.77 -6.10 2.45
CA ARG A 361 -14.47 -6.82 1.20
C ARG A 361 -14.22 -8.32 1.48
N GLN A 362 -15.26 -9.06 1.84
CA GLN A 362 -15.29 -10.52 1.76
C GLN A 362 -15.31 -10.91 0.28
N GLY A 363 -14.16 -11.23 -0.36
CA GLY A 363 -14.25 -11.72 -1.74
C GLY A 363 -13.05 -11.76 -2.66
N LYS A 364 -11.87 -11.18 -2.37
CA LYS A 364 -10.73 -11.37 -3.30
C LYS A 364 -10.20 -12.80 -3.28
N ALA A 365 -10.11 -13.41 -2.09
CA ALA A 365 -9.73 -14.82 -1.95
C ALA A 365 -10.77 -15.76 -2.59
N LEU A 366 -12.06 -15.54 -2.30
CA LEU A 366 -13.18 -16.31 -2.84
C LEU A 366 -13.39 -16.12 -4.35
N ARG A 367 -13.21 -14.90 -4.91
CA ARG A 367 -13.20 -14.69 -6.36
C ARG A 367 -12.04 -15.42 -7.02
N ARG A 368 -10.84 -15.39 -6.43
CA ARG A 368 -9.68 -16.15 -6.95
C ARG A 368 -9.94 -17.65 -6.89
N GLN A 369 -10.58 -18.14 -5.82
CA GLN A 369 -10.94 -19.56 -5.65
C GLN A 369 -12.07 -19.99 -6.61
N ARG A 370 -13.07 -19.13 -6.83
CA ARG A 370 -14.13 -19.35 -7.84
C ARG A 370 -13.59 -19.26 -9.26
N PHE A 371 -12.72 -18.30 -9.58
CA PHE A 371 -12.05 -18.25 -10.89
C PHE A 371 -11.22 -19.51 -11.11
N ARG A 372 -10.55 -20.03 -10.07
CA ARG A 372 -9.80 -21.28 -10.14
C ARG A 372 -10.73 -22.48 -10.38
N ARG A 373 -11.86 -22.58 -9.67
CA ARG A 373 -12.89 -23.61 -9.91
C ARG A 373 -13.56 -23.51 -11.27
N VAL A 374 -13.78 -22.29 -11.77
CA VAL A 374 -14.36 -22.03 -13.10
C VAL A 374 -13.37 -22.44 -14.19
N LEU A 375 -12.08 -22.11 -14.05
CA LEU A 375 -11.02 -22.62 -14.94
C LEU A 375 -10.90 -24.15 -14.86
N GLU A 376 -10.95 -24.73 -13.66
CA GLU A 376 -10.93 -26.19 -13.46
C GLU A 376 -12.17 -26.87 -14.08
N SER A 377 -13.35 -26.24 -14.03
CA SER A 377 -14.56 -26.76 -14.68
C SER A 377 -14.54 -26.62 -16.20
N HIS A 378 -13.88 -25.60 -16.75
CA HIS A 378 -13.72 -25.46 -18.21
C HIS A 378 -12.72 -26.46 -18.79
N LEU A 379 -11.68 -26.82 -18.03
CA LEU A 379 -10.75 -27.90 -18.40
C LEU A 379 -11.39 -29.30 -18.35
N VAL A 380 -12.47 -29.46 -17.59
CA VAL A 380 -13.26 -30.71 -17.54
C VAL A 380 -14.37 -30.72 -18.61
N ALA A 381 -14.89 -29.56 -19.00
CA ALA A 381 -15.94 -29.43 -20.02
C ALA A 381 -15.44 -29.51 -21.47
N GLU A 382 -14.16 -29.24 -21.74
CA GLU A 382 -13.55 -29.45 -23.07
C GLU A 382 -13.32 -30.95 -23.41
N ALA A 383 -13.66 -31.87 -22.51
CA ALA A 383 -13.63 -33.31 -22.75
C ALA A 383 -14.99 -33.92 -23.13
N SER A 384 -16.06 -33.13 -23.25
CA SER A 384 -17.36 -33.62 -23.70
C SER A 384 -18.06 -32.63 -24.62
N ASP A 385 -17.89 -32.84 -25.94
CA ASP A 385 -18.67 -32.19 -26.99
C ASP A 385 -20.18 -32.50 -26.85
N ASN A 386 -21.00 -31.43 -26.82
CA ASN A 386 -22.13 -31.22 -27.75
C ASN A 386 -22.88 -29.90 -27.43
N PHE A 387 -22.90 -29.00 -28.41
CA PHE A 387 -23.65 -27.73 -28.45
C PHE A 387 -25.17 -27.96 -28.69
N PRO A 388 -26.05 -27.03 -28.27
CA PRO A 388 -26.49 -25.98 -29.21
C PRO A 388 -26.53 -24.55 -28.63
N SER A 389 -26.48 -23.61 -29.57
CA SER A 389 -26.36 -22.15 -29.47
C SER A 389 -27.53 -21.40 -28.81
N ALA A 390 -27.24 -20.28 -28.12
CA ALA A 390 -28.16 -19.14 -28.00
C ALA A 390 -27.40 -17.81 -27.82
N SER A 391 -28.03 -16.74 -28.30
CA SER A 391 -27.50 -15.47 -28.82
C SER A 391 -27.01 -14.45 -27.80
N LYS A 392 -26.04 -13.63 -28.23
CA LYS A 392 -25.63 -12.36 -27.62
C LYS A 392 -26.69 -11.30 -27.90
N GLU A 393 -27.16 -10.61 -26.87
CA GLU A 393 -27.76 -9.27 -27.01
C GLU A 393 -27.00 -8.27 -26.15
N GLN A 394 -26.38 -7.31 -26.83
CA GLN A 394 -25.86 -6.05 -26.28
C GLN A 394 -27.01 -5.06 -26.25
N CYS A 395 -27.19 -4.33 -25.15
CA CYS A 395 -28.07 -3.17 -25.14
C CYS A 395 -27.28 -1.93 -24.71
N VAL A 396 -27.21 -0.97 -25.64
CA VAL A 396 -26.70 0.40 -25.51
C VAL A 396 -27.91 1.27 -25.20
N VAL A 397 -27.84 2.17 -24.21
CA VAL A 397 -28.89 3.17 -23.99
C VAL A 397 -28.28 4.55 -23.77
N GLU A 398 -28.67 5.49 -24.65
CA GLU A 398 -28.37 6.91 -24.64
C GLU A 398 -29.23 7.69 -23.62
N ALA A 399 -28.74 8.86 -23.20
CA ALA A 399 -29.28 9.67 -22.13
C ALA A 399 -30.19 10.82 -22.61
N SER A 400 -31.33 11.04 -21.92
CA SER A 400 -31.95 12.37 -21.72
C SER A 400 -33.09 12.35 -20.66
N LYS A 401 -33.14 13.42 -19.84
CA LYS A 401 -33.95 13.79 -18.63
C LYS A 401 -35.50 13.64 -18.74
N PRO A 402 -36.33 13.87 -17.66
CA PRO A 402 -36.08 14.02 -16.20
C PRO A 402 -36.86 13.04 -15.28
N VAL A 403 -36.41 12.99 -14.02
CA VAL A 403 -36.92 12.33 -12.78
C VAL A 403 -38.40 11.93 -12.73
N ASP A 404 -38.68 10.63 -12.51
CA ASP A 404 -39.72 10.10 -11.62
C ASP A 404 -39.68 8.54 -11.54
N THR A 405 -39.75 7.98 -10.33
CA THR A 405 -40.07 6.57 -9.95
C THR A 405 -39.30 5.37 -10.55
N GLU A 406 -38.68 5.45 -11.73
CA GLU A 406 -38.02 4.31 -12.41
C GLU A 406 -36.64 3.95 -11.83
N GLU A 407 -35.93 4.87 -11.18
CA GLU A 407 -34.62 4.58 -10.57
C GLU A 407 -34.71 3.60 -9.40
N VAL A 408 -35.82 3.58 -8.66
CA VAL A 408 -36.00 2.65 -7.54
C VAL A 408 -36.13 1.21 -8.05
N GLU A 409 -36.85 0.98 -9.15
CA GLU A 409 -36.98 -0.34 -9.77
C GLU A 409 -35.68 -0.78 -10.47
N ALA A 410 -34.94 0.13 -11.09
CA ALA A 410 -33.64 -0.16 -11.70
C ALA A 410 -32.57 -0.55 -10.64
N VAL A 411 -32.56 0.11 -9.47
CA VAL A 411 -31.67 -0.21 -8.35
C VAL A 411 -32.08 -1.53 -7.66
N VAL A 412 -33.37 -1.83 -7.58
CA VAL A 412 -33.88 -3.15 -7.14
C VAL A 412 -33.48 -4.25 -8.16
N GLY A 413 -33.44 -3.95 -9.45
CA GLY A 413 -32.88 -4.83 -10.49
C GLY A 413 -31.38 -5.13 -10.29
N CYS A 414 -30.61 -4.17 -9.76
CA CYS A 414 -29.23 -4.40 -9.32
C CYS A 414 -29.14 -5.24 -8.04
N CYS A 415 -30.13 -5.19 -7.14
CA CYS A 415 -30.20 -6.04 -5.95
C CYS A 415 -30.39 -7.52 -6.32
N ASN A 416 -31.10 -7.82 -7.41
CA ASN A 416 -31.30 -9.20 -7.91
C ASN A 416 -30.00 -9.91 -8.35
N HIS A 417 -28.89 -9.19 -8.54
CA HIS A 417 -27.59 -9.78 -8.93
C HIS A 417 -26.65 -10.04 -7.74
N PHE A 418 -27.06 -9.68 -6.52
CA PHE A 418 -26.28 -9.89 -5.31
C PHE A 418 -27.18 -10.50 -4.23
N GLU A 419 -27.17 -11.83 -4.08
CA GLU A 419 -27.66 -12.50 -2.87
C GLU A 419 -26.58 -12.42 -1.77
N PRO A 420 -26.66 -11.48 -0.81
CA PRO A 420 -25.64 -11.32 0.22
C PRO A 420 -25.99 -12.17 1.46
N THR A 421 -27.28 -12.46 1.64
CA THR A 421 -27.90 -13.14 2.79
C THR A 421 -27.54 -14.61 2.86
N GLY A 422 -27.60 -15.32 1.72
CA GLY A 422 -27.18 -16.72 1.62
C GLY A 422 -25.70 -16.95 1.98
N ARG A 423 -24.84 -15.92 1.89
CA ARG A 423 -23.42 -16.01 2.28
C ARG A 423 -23.15 -15.78 3.76
N LEU A 424 -24.09 -15.15 4.48
CA LEU A 424 -23.98 -14.85 5.91
C LEU A 424 -24.78 -15.84 6.77
N GLY A 425 -25.37 -16.87 6.17
CA GLY A 425 -26.28 -17.79 6.87
C GLY A 425 -27.55 -17.11 7.39
N CYS A 426 -27.80 -15.88 6.93
CA CYS A 426 -28.99 -15.11 7.23
C CYS A 426 -30.08 -15.64 6.30
N GLY A 427 -31.27 -15.98 6.82
CA GLY A 427 -32.38 -16.52 6.03
C GLY A 427 -32.83 -15.59 4.89
N THR A 428 -33.92 -15.94 4.21
CA THR A 428 -34.54 -15.09 3.18
C THR A 428 -35.00 -13.77 3.80
N LEU A 429 -34.28 -12.68 3.49
CA LEU A 429 -34.78 -11.32 3.66
C LEU A 429 -35.81 -11.05 2.57
N GLN A 430 -36.86 -10.30 2.90
CA GLN A 430 -37.76 -9.79 1.87
C GLN A 430 -37.11 -8.59 1.22
N ASP A 431 -37.15 -8.52 -0.12
CA ASP A 431 -36.62 -7.36 -0.86
C ASP A 431 -37.27 -6.04 -0.41
N ALA A 432 -38.51 -6.11 0.10
CA ALA A 432 -39.25 -4.99 0.69
C ALA A 432 -38.51 -4.33 1.87
N ASP A 433 -37.86 -5.09 2.75
CA ASP A 433 -37.16 -4.56 3.94
C ASP A 433 -35.97 -3.68 3.55
N PHE A 434 -35.21 -4.10 2.53
CA PHE A 434 -34.08 -3.31 2.03
C PHE A 434 -34.57 -2.11 1.21
N CYS A 435 -35.65 -2.27 0.43
CA CYS A 435 -36.26 -1.17 -0.31
C CYS A 435 -36.71 -0.02 0.60
N GLU A 436 -37.29 -0.33 1.76
CA GLU A 436 -37.66 0.68 2.76
C GLU A 436 -36.44 1.43 3.29
N ILE A 437 -35.42 0.70 3.75
CA ILE A 437 -34.16 1.32 4.22
C ILE A 437 -33.51 2.16 3.13
N TRP A 438 -33.50 1.68 1.88
CA TRP A 438 -32.92 2.40 0.76
C TRP A 438 -33.66 3.72 0.50
N LYS A 439 -34.99 3.72 0.54
CA LYS A 439 -35.81 4.95 0.40
C LYS A 439 -35.48 5.96 1.50
N ASP A 440 -35.29 5.52 2.73
CA ASP A 440 -34.97 6.40 3.87
C ASP A 440 -33.59 7.06 3.72
N VAL A 441 -32.61 6.35 3.16
CA VAL A 441 -31.23 6.86 3.03
C VAL A 441 -30.93 7.55 1.70
N LEU A 442 -31.78 7.36 0.68
CA LEU A 442 -31.61 7.92 -0.66
C LEU A 442 -31.27 9.43 -0.67
N PRO A 443 -31.94 10.30 0.15
CA PRO A 443 -31.62 11.73 0.19
C PRO A 443 -30.19 12.05 0.69
N PHE A 444 -29.52 11.09 1.34
CA PHE A 444 -28.19 11.28 1.90
C PHE A 444 -27.08 10.63 1.06
N CYS A 445 -27.43 9.88 -0.01
CA CYS A 445 -26.46 9.20 -0.87
C CYS A 445 -25.47 10.17 -1.52
N GLU A 446 -25.93 11.36 -1.93
CA GLU A 446 -25.08 12.39 -2.54
C GLU A 446 -23.98 12.92 -1.59
N LEU A 447 -24.15 12.76 -0.28
CA LEU A 447 -23.18 13.21 0.73
C LEU A 447 -21.98 12.25 0.89
N ILE A 448 -22.07 11.03 0.35
CA ILE A 448 -21.00 10.02 0.47
C ILE A 448 -19.76 10.45 -0.29
N GLY A 449 -19.90 10.97 -1.51
CA GLY A 449 -18.78 11.44 -2.32
C GLY A 449 -17.94 12.51 -1.61
N PRO A 450 -18.57 13.62 -1.17
CA PRO A 450 -17.93 14.66 -0.35
C PRO A 450 -17.23 14.12 0.90
N PHE A 451 -17.96 13.39 1.74
CA PHE A 451 -17.43 12.85 3.00
C PHE A 451 -16.24 11.93 2.75
N TRP A 452 -16.38 11.01 1.81
CA TRP A 452 -15.33 10.06 1.45
C TRP A 452 -14.08 10.79 0.92
N SER A 453 -14.27 11.83 0.09
CA SER A 453 -13.15 12.58 -0.51
C SER A 453 -12.37 13.38 0.54
N LEU A 454 -13.06 14.02 1.50
CA LEU A 454 -12.42 14.68 2.64
C LEU A 454 -11.60 13.70 3.48
N ARG A 455 -12.16 12.52 3.75
CA ARG A 455 -11.44 11.46 4.47
C ARG A 455 -10.21 10.96 3.71
N ALA A 456 -10.34 10.76 2.42
CA ALA A 456 -9.22 10.31 1.58
C ALA A 456 -8.08 11.34 1.52
N ALA A 457 -8.38 12.63 1.67
CA ALA A 457 -7.38 13.68 1.73
C ALA A 457 -6.50 13.68 2.99
N LEU A 458 -6.96 13.06 4.08
CA LEU A 458 -6.17 12.86 5.30
C LEU A 458 -5.13 11.74 5.15
N GLY A 459 -5.41 10.75 4.28
CA GLY A 459 -4.56 9.56 4.07
C GLY A 459 -3.08 9.87 3.82
N PRO A 460 -2.72 10.75 2.87
CA PRO A 460 -1.33 11.13 2.60
C PRO A 460 -0.58 11.69 3.82
N VAL A 461 -1.25 12.45 4.68
CA VAL A 461 -0.65 13.02 5.89
C VAL A 461 -0.44 11.94 6.96
N VAL A 462 -1.37 11.00 7.10
CA VAL A 462 -1.19 9.84 8.00
C VAL A 462 -0.04 8.95 7.51
N GLU A 463 0.05 8.67 6.21
CA GLU A 463 1.20 7.93 5.65
C GLU A 463 2.52 8.69 5.90
N THR A 464 2.52 10.01 5.74
CA THR A 464 3.69 10.84 6.04
C THR A 464 4.13 10.67 7.48
N TYR A 465 3.19 10.70 8.44
CA TYR A 465 3.51 10.49 9.85
C TYR A 465 4.19 9.13 10.10
N ILE A 466 3.70 8.06 9.49
CA ILE A 466 4.27 6.71 9.61
C ILE A 466 5.67 6.64 8.98
N LEU A 467 5.88 7.30 7.83
CA LEU A 467 7.18 7.35 7.17
C LEU A 467 8.20 8.15 8.00
N LEU A 468 7.78 9.27 8.58
CA LEU A 468 8.64 10.09 9.45
C LEU A 468 8.97 9.38 10.77
N ASP A 469 8.04 8.65 11.37
CA ASP A 469 8.31 7.80 12.55
C ASP A 469 9.44 6.80 12.27
N ARG A 470 9.42 6.17 11.10
CA ARG A 470 10.44 5.21 10.67
C ARG A 470 11.78 5.87 10.35
N LEU A 471 11.75 7.00 9.66
CA LEU A 471 12.95 7.76 9.35
C LEU A 471 13.61 8.26 10.63
N LEU A 472 12.82 8.85 11.54
CA LEU A 472 13.31 9.40 12.80
C LEU A 472 13.94 8.31 13.68
N PHE A 473 13.34 7.12 13.74
CA PHE A 473 13.93 5.97 14.44
C PHE A 473 15.38 5.69 13.98
N LEU A 474 15.70 5.88 12.70
CA LEU A 474 17.05 5.74 12.16
C LEU A 474 17.91 6.98 12.44
N GLN A 475 17.35 8.18 12.32
CA GLN A 475 18.06 9.44 12.61
C GLN A 475 18.41 9.59 14.10
N GLU A 476 17.69 8.92 14.99
CA GLU A 476 17.98 8.86 16.43
C GLU A 476 19.24 8.03 16.75
N GLN A 477 19.76 7.26 15.79
CA GLN A 477 20.91 6.36 15.97
C GLN A 477 22.25 7.11 15.88
N SER A 478 22.42 8.15 16.71
CA SER A 478 23.65 8.95 16.83
C SER A 478 24.30 9.31 15.47
N ASN A 479 25.59 9.64 15.43
CA ASN A 479 26.31 9.92 14.19
C ASN A 479 26.77 8.65 13.43
N SER A 480 26.16 7.48 13.69
CA SER A 480 26.57 6.20 13.09
C SER A 480 25.67 5.76 11.94
N VAL A 481 24.52 6.40 11.75
CA VAL A 481 23.57 6.09 10.68
C VAL A 481 23.18 7.37 9.94
N GLU A 482 23.20 7.27 8.61
CA GLU A 482 22.61 8.27 7.75
C GLU A 482 21.38 7.67 7.06
N ALA A 483 20.28 8.40 7.05
CA ALA A 483 19.00 7.93 6.51
C ALA A 483 18.26 9.04 5.78
N VAL A 484 17.68 8.68 4.63
CA VAL A 484 16.91 9.58 3.77
C VAL A 484 15.57 8.96 3.37
N LEU A 485 14.58 9.81 3.12
CA LEU A 485 13.27 9.44 2.62
C LEU A 485 13.08 10.02 1.21
N VAL A 486 13.03 9.15 0.20
CA VAL A 486 13.11 9.57 -1.21
C VAL A 486 11.98 8.96 -2.04
N PRO A 487 11.23 9.74 -2.84
CA PRO A 487 10.32 9.19 -3.84
C PRO A 487 11.14 8.62 -5.02
N ILE A 488 11.14 7.30 -5.18
CA ILE A 488 11.94 6.63 -6.22
C ILE A 488 11.09 6.14 -7.41
N PHE A 489 9.79 5.92 -7.22
CA PHE A 489 8.90 5.49 -8.32
C PHE A 489 8.02 6.64 -8.82
N ASP A 490 7.62 6.55 -10.09
CA ASP A 490 6.48 7.29 -10.62
C ASP A 490 5.23 7.00 -9.76
N PRO A 491 4.64 8.01 -9.10
CA PRO A 491 3.50 7.83 -8.21
C PRO A 491 2.20 7.45 -8.93
N ILE A 492 2.11 7.64 -10.25
CA ILE A 492 0.99 7.17 -11.08
C ILE A 492 1.07 5.66 -11.28
N LEU A 493 2.25 5.14 -11.62
CA LEU A 493 2.47 3.70 -11.84
C LEU A 493 2.57 2.92 -10.53
N SER A 494 3.31 3.45 -9.56
CA SER A 494 3.41 2.89 -8.22
C SER A 494 3.17 3.96 -7.16
N PRO A 495 1.94 4.07 -6.66
CA PRO A 495 1.60 5.01 -5.59
C PRO A 495 2.40 4.87 -4.28
N ARG A 496 3.02 3.70 -4.07
CA ARG A 496 3.91 3.43 -2.93
C ARG A 496 5.33 3.68 -3.37
N ASN A 497 5.64 4.95 -3.58
CA ASN A 497 6.89 5.35 -4.21
C ASN A 497 7.95 5.86 -3.24
N MET A 498 7.66 5.96 -1.95
CA MET A 498 8.61 6.42 -0.95
C MET A 498 9.51 5.26 -0.50
N ALA A 499 10.83 5.44 -0.62
CA ALA A 499 11.83 4.55 -0.07
C ALA A 499 12.53 5.19 1.12
N ILE A 500 12.70 4.42 2.19
CA ILE A 500 13.63 4.72 3.27
C ILE A 500 14.95 4.05 2.90
N ILE A 501 15.97 4.87 2.72
CA ILE A 501 17.33 4.41 2.42
C ILE A 501 18.22 4.81 3.57
N ALA A 502 18.94 3.86 4.15
CA ALA A 502 19.81 4.11 5.27
C ALA A 502 21.10 3.32 5.17
N ARG A 503 22.13 3.83 5.84
CA ARG A 503 23.46 3.24 5.81
C ARG A 503 24.25 3.58 7.06
N LYS A 504 25.20 2.71 7.41
CA LYS A 504 26.11 2.92 8.53
C LYS A 504 27.30 3.75 8.07
N THR A 505 27.61 4.83 8.77
CA THR A 505 28.73 5.70 8.42
C THR A 505 30.02 5.11 8.98
N ASP A 506 30.91 4.63 8.11
CA ASP A 506 32.31 4.37 8.44
C ASP A 506 33.13 5.65 8.09
N ALA A 507 34.34 5.82 8.65
CA ALA A 507 35.14 7.05 8.47
C ALA A 507 35.41 7.44 7.00
N ASP A 508 35.30 6.47 6.08
CA ASP A 508 35.58 6.61 4.64
C ASP A 508 34.32 6.58 3.74
N SER A 509 33.09 6.55 4.28
CA SER A 509 31.86 6.44 3.48
C SER A 509 31.36 7.81 2.93
N PRO A 510 31.00 7.93 1.63
CA PRO A 510 30.62 9.21 1.00
C PRO A 510 29.17 9.65 1.30
N ARG A 511 28.87 10.79 1.96
CA ARG A 511 27.51 11.29 2.41
C ARG A 511 26.30 11.09 1.44
N LEU A 512 25.09 10.81 1.96
CA LEU A 512 23.86 10.47 1.20
C LEU A 512 23.24 11.66 0.47
#